data_AF-A0A0F8WMV2-F1
#
_entry.id   AF-A0A0F8WMV2-F1
#
_cell.length_a   1.000
_cell.length_b   1.000
_cell.length_c   1.000
_cell.angle_alpha   90.00
_cell.angle_beta   90.00
_cell.angle_gamma   90.00
#
_symmetry.space_group_name_H-M   'P 1'
#
loop_
_entity.id
_entity.type
_entity.pdbx_description
1 polymer ?
#
loop_
_entity_poly.entity_id
_entity_poly.type
_entity_poly.pdbx_seq_one_letter_code
_entity_poly.pdbx_strand_id
1 'polypeptide(L)'
;MTFKATLNPQFGSYDNAKGLELEIKDISNENGVRLKIENATHSVPAKFTDEKNYIYLKPGQVEYKGKIDLNIPEHASQMVISIFITLENKLEDNSYDLIKIYPVIYYIKEDLTATFAGKIIIEPAFLGVEDICSVKIDTEPNDKVVLSVKDKKFSVLTNEQGKGSIHFRGIDIVGNKELESISNFPIYLYK
;
A
#
# COMPACT_ATOMS: atom_id res chain seq x y z
N MET A 1 1.40 26.50 17.72
CA MET A 1 0.13 25.77 17.51
C MET A 1 0.37 24.29 17.77
N THR A 2 -0.40 23.67 18.66
CA THR A 2 -0.26 22.25 19.01
C THR A 2 -1.57 21.55 18.69
N PHE A 3 -1.69 21.00 17.48
CA PHE A 3 -2.83 20.14 17.13
C PHE A 3 -2.49 18.68 17.41
N LYS A 4 -3.53 17.87 17.58
CA LYS A 4 -3.42 16.41 17.68
C LYS A 4 -4.16 15.80 16.50
N ALA A 5 -3.56 14.81 15.86
CA ALA A 5 -4.25 14.02 14.86
C ALA A 5 -4.21 12.55 15.25
N THR A 6 -5.33 11.88 15.04
CA THR A 6 -5.54 10.48 15.35
C THR A 6 -6.21 9.80 14.18
N LEU A 7 -5.68 8.64 13.82
CA LEU A 7 -6.22 7.75 12.81
C LEU A 7 -6.83 6.53 13.52
N ASN A 8 -8.05 6.16 13.17
CA ASN A 8 -8.76 5.03 13.77
C ASN A 8 -9.40 4.14 12.70
N PRO A 9 -9.15 2.82 12.71
CA PRO A 9 -8.14 2.14 13.50
C PRO A 9 -6.71 2.46 13.02
N GLN A 10 -5.69 2.29 13.88
CA GLN A 10 -4.27 2.38 13.49
C GLN A 10 -3.73 1.08 12.89
N PHE A 11 -4.56 0.04 12.82
CA PHE A 11 -4.22 -1.25 12.26
C PHE A 11 -5.42 -1.87 11.52
N GLY A 12 -5.18 -2.67 10.48
CA GLY A 12 -6.23 -3.37 9.72
C GLY A 12 -5.73 -3.92 8.39
N SER A 13 -6.63 -4.43 7.55
CA SER A 13 -6.29 -4.92 6.21
C SER A 13 -6.13 -3.78 5.19
N TYR A 14 -5.68 -4.12 3.97
CA TYR A 14 -5.68 -3.17 2.85
C TYR A 14 -7.07 -2.60 2.55
N ASP A 15 -8.15 -3.37 2.72
CA ASP A 15 -9.50 -2.86 2.52
C ASP A 15 -9.95 -1.92 3.64
N ASN A 16 -9.51 -2.15 4.88
CA ASN A 16 -9.77 -1.19 5.95
C ASN A 16 -9.09 0.16 5.71
N ALA A 17 -7.97 0.19 4.97
CA ALA A 17 -7.26 1.42 4.64
C ALA A 17 -8.04 2.39 3.73
N LYS A 18 -9.14 1.94 3.10
CA LYS A 18 -10.00 2.74 2.20
C LYS A 18 -11.04 3.60 2.93
N GLY A 19 -11.14 3.47 4.26
CA GLY A 19 -12.19 4.13 5.04
C GLY A 19 -11.80 4.43 6.48
N LEU A 20 -10.53 4.81 6.70
CA LEU A 20 -10.01 5.11 8.03
C LEU A 20 -10.61 6.41 8.56
N GLU A 21 -10.98 6.41 9.84
CA GLU A 21 -11.47 7.61 10.51
C GLU A 21 -10.28 8.48 10.90
N LEU A 22 -10.32 9.74 10.49
CA LEU A 22 -9.39 10.78 10.88
C LEU A 22 -10.09 11.74 11.82
N GLU A 23 -9.46 11.99 12.96
CA GLU A 23 -9.83 13.05 13.89
C GLU A 23 -8.66 14.00 14.08
N ILE A 24 -8.89 15.30 13.94
CA ILE A 24 -7.92 16.36 14.22
C ILE A 24 -8.53 17.30 15.25
N LYS A 25 -7.81 17.53 16.35
CA LYS A 25 -8.23 18.38 17.47
C LYS A 25 -7.24 19.52 17.70
N ASP A 26 -7.68 20.50 18.47
CA ASP A 26 -6.90 21.66 18.91
C ASP A 26 -6.42 22.51 17.73
N ILE A 27 -7.28 22.66 16.72
CA ILE A 27 -7.05 23.50 15.56
C ILE A 27 -7.36 24.96 15.95
N SER A 28 -6.33 25.72 16.30
CA SER A 28 -6.47 27.17 16.56
C SER A 28 -5.81 27.98 15.44
N ASN A 29 -6.58 28.43 14.45
CA ASN A 29 -6.08 29.35 13.42
C ASN A 29 -7.16 30.36 13.03
N GLU A 30 -6.76 31.63 12.97
CA GLU A 30 -7.61 32.79 12.69
C GLU A 30 -7.93 32.94 11.19
N ASN A 31 -7.11 32.38 10.31
CA ASN A 31 -7.25 32.52 8.85
C ASN A 31 -7.82 31.25 8.18
N GLY A 32 -8.16 30.23 8.96
CA GLY A 32 -8.53 28.91 8.46
C GLY A 32 -7.32 28.10 8.01
N VAL A 33 -7.50 26.81 7.78
CA VAL A 33 -6.40 25.90 7.41
C VAL A 33 -6.80 24.95 6.30
N ARG A 34 -5.84 24.63 5.44
CA ARG A 34 -5.96 23.53 4.49
C ARG A 34 -5.32 22.28 5.09
N LEU A 35 -6.09 21.22 5.14
CA LEU A 35 -5.67 19.89 5.55
C LEU A 35 -5.39 19.04 4.32
N LYS A 36 -4.19 18.47 4.25
CA LYS A 36 -3.76 17.51 3.23
C LYS A 36 -3.23 16.25 3.89
N ILE A 37 -3.41 15.11 3.24
CA ILE A 37 -2.94 13.83 3.75
C ILE A 37 -2.23 13.09 2.65
N GLU A 38 -1.09 12.53 2.99
CA GLU A 38 -0.24 11.79 2.06
C GLU A 38 0.06 10.41 2.63
N ASN A 39 -0.05 9.40 1.78
CA ASN A 39 0.60 8.12 1.98
C ASN A 39 2.08 8.29 1.59
N ALA A 40 2.88 8.65 2.59
CA ALA A 40 4.30 8.99 2.42
C ALA A 40 5.14 7.78 2.02
N THR A 41 4.72 6.56 2.37
CA THR A 41 5.39 5.32 1.92
C THR A 41 5.39 5.19 0.40
N HIS A 42 4.31 5.61 -0.27
CA HIS A 42 4.14 5.48 -1.71
C HIS A 42 4.18 6.80 -2.47
N SER A 43 4.38 7.92 -1.76
CA SER A 43 4.36 9.28 -2.33
C SER A 43 3.08 9.58 -3.13
N VAL A 44 1.93 9.11 -2.63
CA VAL A 44 0.61 9.34 -3.24
C VAL A 44 -0.30 10.09 -2.27
N PRO A 45 -1.17 11.00 -2.76
CA PRO A 45 -2.15 11.64 -1.92
C PRO A 45 -3.16 10.61 -1.41
N ALA A 46 -3.47 10.68 -0.12
CA ALA A 46 -4.65 10.04 0.42
C ALA A 46 -5.89 10.87 0.02
N LYS A 47 -7.01 10.20 -0.19
CA LYS A 47 -8.27 10.85 -0.57
C LYS A 47 -9.19 10.93 0.63
N PHE A 48 -9.86 12.04 0.80
CA PHE A 48 -11.08 12.06 1.62
C PHE A 48 -12.15 11.26 0.89
N THR A 49 -13.03 10.57 1.60
CA THR A 49 -14.05 9.70 0.98
C THR A 49 -14.99 10.45 0.03
N ASP A 50 -15.08 11.77 0.14
CA ASP A 50 -15.78 12.65 -0.82
C ASP A 50 -14.91 13.03 -2.04
N GLU A 51 -13.91 12.20 -2.37
CA GLU A 51 -12.93 12.33 -3.46
C GLU A 51 -12.07 13.60 -3.49
N LYS A 52 -12.00 14.34 -2.38
CA LYS A 52 -11.14 15.52 -2.28
C LYS A 52 -9.72 15.10 -1.88
N ASN A 53 -8.72 15.80 -2.41
CA ASN A 53 -7.31 15.65 -1.99
C ASN A 53 -6.96 16.56 -0.79
N TYR A 54 -7.87 17.47 -0.43
CA TYR A 54 -7.71 18.38 0.70
C TYR A 54 -9.07 18.80 1.26
N ILE A 55 -9.06 19.25 2.51
CA ILE A 55 -10.22 19.89 3.15
C ILE A 55 -9.81 21.29 3.62
N TYR A 56 -10.70 22.26 3.43
CA TYR A 56 -10.54 23.59 4.01
C TYR A 56 -11.35 23.67 5.30
N LEU A 57 -10.67 23.93 6.41
CA LEU A 57 -11.27 24.14 7.73
C LEU A 57 -11.40 25.64 7.97
N LYS A 58 -12.60 26.06 8.37
CA LYS A 58 -12.92 27.50 8.52
C LYS A 58 -12.16 28.10 9.71
N PRO A 59 -11.93 29.43 9.70
CA PRO A 59 -11.49 30.15 10.89
C PRO A 59 -12.28 29.75 12.15
N GLY A 60 -11.57 29.52 13.25
CA GLY A 60 -12.18 29.16 14.54
C GLY A 60 -12.71 27.73 14.65
N GLN A 61 -12.59 26.89 13.61
CA GLN A 61 -12.92 25.48 13.70
C GLN A 61 -11.85 24.74 14.50
N VAL A 62 -12.23 24.19 15.65
CA VAL A 62 -11.30 23.54 16.60
C VAL A 62 -11.09 22.05 16.37
N GLU A 63 -11.98 21.42 15.60
CA GLU A 63 -11.96 19.98 15.37
C GLU A 63 -12.40 19.64 13.93
N TYR A 64 -11.83 18.57 13.38
CA TYR A 64 -12.29 17.91 12.15
C TYR A 64 -12.43 16.40 12.39
N LYS A 65 -13.51 15.81 11.87
CA LYS A 65 -13.72 14.37 11.78
C LYS A 65 -14.13 14.00 10.36
N GLY A 66 -13.50 12.99 9.80
CA GLY A 66 -13.82 12.50 8.46
C GLY A 66 -13.25 11.14 8.19
N LYS A 67 -13.55 10.60 7.00
CA LYS A 67 -12.98 9.33 6.54
C LYS A 67 -12.01 9.56 5.39
N ILE A 68 -10.96 8.75 5.37
CA ILE A 68 -9.89 8.82 4.38
C ILE A 68 -9.59 7.45 3.79
N ASP A 69 -9.23 7.46 2.52
CA ASP A 69 -8.62 6.35 1.80
C ASP A 69 -7.13 6.65 1.64
N LEU A 70 -6.28 5.78 2.19
CA LEU A 70 -4.83 5.91 2.07
C LEU A 70 -4.31 5.71 0.64
N ASN A 71 -5.17 5.29 -0.29
CA ASN A 71 -4.87 5.09 -1.70
C ASN A 71 -3.64 4.19 -1.87
N ILE A 72 -3.59 3.11 -1.08
CA ILE A 72 -2.49 2.13 -1.13
C ILE A 72 -2.57 1.41 -2.47
N PRO A 73 -1.49 1.37 -3.27
CA PRO A 73 -1.51 0.64 -4.53
C PRO A 73 -1.82 -0.84 -4.31
N GLU A 74 -2.61 -1.46 -5.18
CA GLU A 74 -2.95 -2.90 -5.11
C GLU A 74 -1.74 -3.84 -5.20
N HIS A 75 -0.56 -3.30 -5.52
CA HIS A 75 0.71 -4.01 -5.57
C HIS A 75 1.65 -3.73 -4.41
N ALA A 76 1.23 -2.95 -3.42
CA ALA A 76 1.99 -2.74 -2.21
C ALA A 76 2.14 -4.06 -1.43
N SER A 77 3.33 -4.25 -0.86
CA SER A 77 3.68 -5.35 0.05
C SER A 77 4.07 -4.83 1.44
N GLN A 78 4.06 -3.52 1.63
CA GLN A 78 4.49 -2.85 2.84
C GLN A 78 3.49 -3.08 3.96
N MET A 79 3.99 -3.64 5.06
CA MET A 79 3.19 -3.90 6.27
C MET A 79 3.00 -2.66 7.15
N VAL A 80 3.74 -1.59 6.84
CA VAL A 80 3.76 -0.35 7.60
C VAL A 80 3.65 0.82 6.64
N ILE A 81 2.56 1.58 6.75
CA ILE A 81 2.29 2.75 5.93
C ILE A 81 2.52 4.01 6.75
N SER A 82 3.48 4.82 6.32
CA SER A 82 3.75 6.14 6.89
C SER A 82 2.80 7.15 6.25
N ILE A 83 2.13 7.93 7.09
CA ILE A 83 1.11 8.89 6.70
C ILE A 83 1.53 10.27 7.20
N PHE A 84 1.53 11.26 6.32
CA PHE A 84 1.79 12.64 6.70
C PHE A 84 0.50 13.45 6.63
N ILE A 85 0.09 13.97 7.78
CA ILE A 85 -1.05 14.88 7.92
C ILE A 85 -0.49 16.30 7.95
N THR A 86 -0.77 17.05 6.90
CA THR A 86 -0.20 18.37 6.67
C THR A 86 -1.26 19.44 6.87
N LEU A 87 -0.95 20.43 7.70
CA LEU A 87 -1.75 21.65 7.86
C LEU A 87 -1.01 22.83 7.24
N GLU A 88 -1.71 23.57 6.39
CA GLU A 88 -1.20 24.76 5.74
C GLU A 88 -2.11 25.95 6.04
N ASN A 89 -1.52 27.12 6.29
CA ASN A 89 -2.25 28.36 6.48
C ASN A 89 -2.56 28.98 5.12
N LYS A 90 -3.75 29.54 4.96
CA LYS A 90 -4.04 30.34 3.77
C LYS A 90 -3.49 31.75 3.95
N LEU A 91 -2.68 32.20 3.01
CA LEU A 91 -2.17 33.57 2.96
C LEU A 91 -3.11 34.48 2.16
N GLU A 92 -2.93 35.80 2.29
CA GLU A 92 -3.77 36.81 1.64
C GLU A 92 -3.71 36.74 0.10
N ASP A 93 -2.58 36.31 -0.45
CA ASP A 93 -2.33 36.14 -1.89
C ASP A 93 -2.87 34.80 -2.46
N ASN A 94 -3.66 34.05 -1.67
CA ASN A 94 -4.12 32.69 -1.94
C ASN A 94 -2.99 31.63 -2.01
N SER A 95 -1.77 31.96 -1.63
CA SER A 95 -0.73 30.95 -1.39
C SER A 95 -0.94 30.26 -0.04
N TYR A 96 -0.16 29.20 0.20
CA TYR A 96 -0.31 28.37 1.38
C TYR A 96 1.05 28.15 2.04
N ASP A 97 1.14 28.50 3.32
CA ASP A 97 2.33 28.27 4.13
C ASP A 97 2.17 27.03 4.99
N LEU A 98 3.17 26.16 4.95
CA LEU A 98 3.21 24.98 5.81
C LEU A 98 3.25 25.41 7.28
N ILE A 99 2.25 25.01 8.06
CA ILE A 99 2.23 25.22 9.50
C ILE A 99 2.98 24.08 10.18
N LYS A 100 2.58 22.84 9.87
CA LYS A 100 3.08 21.64 10.55
C LYS A 100 2.70 20.37 9.80
N ILE A 101 3.57 19.38 9.93
CA ILE A 101 3.34 17.99 9.50
C ILE A 101 3.22 17.14 10.76
N TYR A 102 2.22 16.27 10.79
CA TYR A 102 2.04 15.28 11.84
C TYR A 102 2.16 13.87 11.24
N PRO A 103 3.25 13.15 11.55
CA PRO A 103 3.43 11.79 11.06
C PRO A 103 2.59 10.80 11.87
N VAL A 104 1.92 9.89 11.18
CA VAL A 104 1.17 8.77 11.75
C VAL A 104 1.57 7.50 11.01
N ILE A 105 1.43 6.37 11.67
CA ILE A 105 1.68 5.06 11.08
C ILE A 105 0.38 4.27 11.08
N TYR A 106 0.11 3.59 9.97
CA TYR A 106 -0.93 2.57 9.85
C TYR A 106 -0.29 1.20 9.62
N TYR A 107 -0.64 0.23 10.45
CA TYR A 107 -0.11 -1.14 10.37
C TYR A 107 -1.07 -2.03 9.58
N ILE A 108 -0.58 -2.60 8.47
CA ILE A 108 -1.32 -3.62 7.76
C ILE A 108 -1.21 -4.93 8.55
N LYS A 109 -2.36 -5.44 9.00
CA LYS A 109 -2.45 -6.79 9.53
C LYS A 109 -2.52 -7.74 8.34
N GLU A 110 -1.52 -8.60 8.24
CA GLU A 110 -1.60 -9.76 7.38
C GLU A 110 -2.78 -10.61 7.87
N ASP A 111 -3.73 -10.83 6.98
CA ASP A 111 -4.72 -11.87 7.21
C ASP A 111 -4.04 -13.21 6.91
N LEU A 112 -3.31 -13.73 7.90
CA LEU A 112 -2.65 -15.05 7.84
C LEU A 112 -3.66 -16.20 7.67
N THR A 113 -4.96 -15.89 7.61
CA THR A 113 -6.04 -16.87 7.41
C THR A 113 -6.27 -17.23 5.94
N ALA A 114 -5.63 -16.53 4.98
CA ALA A 114 -5.65 -16.92 3.58
C ALA A 114 -4.83 -18.20 3.36
N THR A 115 -5.43 -19.35 3.68
CA THR A 115 -4.88 -20.64 3.30
C THR A 115 -5.09 -20.82 1.80
N PHE A 116 -3.99 -20.91 1.05
CA PHE A 116 -4.05 -21.30 -0.34
C PHE A 116 -4.53 -22.75 -0.43
N ALA A 117 -5.78 -22.95 -0.86
CA ALA A 117 -6.38 -24.27 -1.05
C ALA A 117 -5.87 -24.88 -2.37
N GLY A 118 -4.59 -25.23 -2.41
CA GLY A 118 -3.94 -25.75 -3.60
C GLY A 118 -2.53 -26.26 -3.37
N LYS A 119 -1.87 -26.67 -4.46
CA LYS A 119 -0.48 -27.12 -4.47
C LYS A 119 0.36 -26.18 -5.33
N ILE A 120 1.52 -25.80 -4.80
CA ILE A 120 2.53 -25.03 -5.54
C ILE A 120 3.78 -25.90 -5.64
N ILE A 121 4.34 -25.97 -6.84
CA ILE A 121 5.63 -26.63 -7.10
C ILE A 121 6.55 -25.60 -7.75
N ILE A 122 7.72 -25.39 -7.15
CA ILE A 122 8.73 -24.40 -7.58
C ILE A 122 10.01 -25.16 -7.88
N GLU A 123 10.47 -25.09 -9.13
CA GLU A 123 11.64 -25.85 -9.59
C GLU A 123 12.48 -25.02 -10.57
N PRO A 124 13.80 -24.80 -10.32
CA PRO A 124 14.53 -25.12 -9.08
C PRO A 124 14.24 -24.12 -7.96
N ALA A 125 14.41 -24.54 -6.70
CA ALA A 125 14.23 -23.67 -5.52
C ALA A 125 15.33 -22.60 -5.37
N PHE A 126 16.47 -22.82 -6.03
CA PHE A 126 17.62 -21.94 -6.04
C PHE A 126 17.93 -21.57 -7.48
N LEU A 127 18.09 -20.28 -7.75
CA LEU A 127 18.17 -19.74 -9.10
C LEU A 127 19.41 -18.87 -9.27
N GLY A 128 20.25 -19.19 -10.25
CA GLY A 128 21.24 -18.28 -10.82
C GLY A 128 20.61 -17.30 -11.81
N VAL A 129 21.40 -16.34 -12.32
CA VAL A 129 20.91 -15.31 -13.26
C VAL A 129 20.33 -15.92 -14.54
N GLU A 130 21.00 -16.93 -15.09
CA GLU A 130 20.62 -17.56 -16.37
C GLU A 130 19.67 -18.76 -16.20
N ASP A 131 19.43 -19.21 -14.96
CA ASP A 131 18.58 -20.37 -14.71
C ASP A 131 17.11 -20.03 -14.94
N ILE A 132 16.35 -21.00 -15.45
CA ILE A 132 14.90 -20.91 -15.63
C ILE A 132 14.21 -21.56 -14.42
N CYS A 133 13.32 -20.81 -13.79
CA CYS A 133 12.41 -21.31 -12.77
C CYS A 133 11.03 -21.57 -13.37
N SER A 134 10.44 -22.69 -12.99
CA SER A 134 9.05 -23.02 -13.23
C SER A 134 8.27 -22.92 -11.92
N VAL A 135 7.16 -22.20 -11.94
CA VAL A 135 6.14 -22.25 -10.88
C VAL A 135 4.90 -22.90 -11.45
N LYS A 136 4.51 -24.05 -10.88
CA LYS A 136 3.29 -24.78 -11.22
C LYS A 136 2.30 -24.64 -10.08
N ILE A 137 1.05 -24.34 -10.42
CA ILE A 137 -0.03 -24.12 -9.48
C ILE A 137 -1.16 -25.10 -9.80
N ASP A 138 -1.70 -25.70 -8.76
CA ASP A 138 -2.91 -26.54 -8.78
C ASP A 138 -3.90 -25.95 -7.77
N THR A 139 -4.98 -25.32 -8.25
CA THR A 139 -5.99 -24.62 -7.43
C THR A 139 -7.39 -24.70 -8.09
N GLU A 140 -8.25 -23.70 -7.88
CA GLU A 140 -9.57 -23.65 -8.50
C GLU A 140 -9.51 -23.57 -10.04
N PRO A 141 -10.45 -24.23 -10.75
CA PRO A 141 -10.57 -24.12 -12.20
C PRO A 141 -10.83 -22.69 -12.70
N ASN A 142 -10.23 -22.36 -13.85
CA ASN A 142 -10.43 -21.07 -14.55
C ASN A 142 -10.18 -19.83 -13.68
N ASP A 143 -9.26 -19.95 -12.73
CA ASP A 143 -8.87 -18.93 -11.77
C ASP A 143 -7.63 -18.16 -12.26
N LYS A 144 -7.40 -16.99 -11.67
CA LYS A 144 -6.20 -16.19 -11.89
C LYS A 144 -5.46 -16.01 -10.58
N VAL A 145 -4.24 -16.55 -10.53
CA VAL A 145 -3.34 -16.39 -9.39
C VAL A 145 -2.24 -15.39 -9.74
N VAL A 146 -1.93 -14.48 -8.83
CA VAL A 146 -0.81 -13.54 -8.99
C VAL A 146 0.33 -13.95 -8.07
N LEU A 147 1.48 -14.25 -8.66
CA LEU A 147 2.72 -14.51 -7.95
C LEU A 147 3.56 -13.24 -7.90
N SER A 148 4.21 -12.95 -6.77
CA SER A 148 5.26 -11.94 -6.64
C SER A 148 6.58 -12.59 -6.28
N VAL A 149 7.61 -12.30 -7.06
CA VAL A 149 8.99 -12.73 -6.79
C VAL A 149 9.88 -11.50 -6.89
N LYS A 150 10.53 -11.11 -5.78
CA LYS A 150 11.36 -9.89 -5.68
C LYS A 150 10.68 -8.65 -6.32
N ASP A 151 9.45 -8.39 -5.90
CA ASP A 151 8.61 -7.27 -6.37
C ASP A 151 8.19 -7.34 -7.86
N LYS A 152 8.51 -8.42 -8.57
CA LYS A 152 8.00 -8.69 -9.93
C LYS A 152 6.76 -9.57 -9.88
N LYS A 153 5.70 -9.13 -10.56
CA LYS A 153 4.42 -9.84 -10.60
C LYS A 153 4.26 -10.68 -11.85
N PHE A 154 3.73 -11.87 -11.65
CA PHE A 154 3.48 -12.87 -12.67
C PHE A 154 2.05 -13.39 -12.53
N SER A 155 1.24 -13.29 -13.58
CA SER A 155 -0.11 -13.85 -13.58
C SER A 155 -0.08 -15.29 -14.10
N VAL A 156 -0.70 -16.19 -13.36
CA VAL A 156 -0.90 -17.59 -13.74
C VAL A 156 -2.39 -17.83 -13.88
N LEU A 157 -2.83 -18.14 -15.10
CA LEU A 157 -4.20 -18.56 -15.37
C LEU A 157 -4.28 -20.08 -15.24
N THR A 158 -5.28 -20.58 -14.52
CA THR A 158 -5.54 -22.02 -14.43
C THR A 158 -6.53 -22.45 -15.50
N ASN A 159 -6.41 -23.70 -15.96
CA ASN A 159 -7.36 -24.30 -16.89
C ASN A 159 -8.61 -24.84 -16.16
N GLU A 160 -9.48 -25.54 -16.89
CA GLU A 160 -10.69 -26.19 -16.33
C GLU A 160 -10.40 -27.26 -15.27
N GLN A 161 -9.14 -27.71 -15.15
CA GLN A 161 -8.70 -28.65 -14.12
C GLN A 161 -8.00 -27.96 -12.94
N GLY A 162 -7.92 -26.63 -12.93
CA GLY A 162 -7.24 -25.89 -11.87
C GLY A 162 -5.72 -25.80 -12.01
N LYS A 163 -5.15 -26.25 -13.14
CA LYS A 163 -3.70 -26.28 -13.35
C LYS A 163 -3.22 -25.09 -14.16
N GLY A 164 -2.18 -24.43 -13.68
CA GLY A 164 -1.49 -23.34 -14.36
C GLY A 164 0.02 -23.40 -14.15
N SER A 165 0.78 -22.75 -15.04
CA SER A 165 2.23 -22.64 -14.89
C SER A 165 2.78 -21.37 -15.48
N ILE A 166 3.86 -20.86 -14.90
CA ILE A 166 4.70 -19.83 -15.50
C ILE A 166 6.17 -20.19 -15.41
N HIS A 167 6.94 -19.68 -16.37
CA HIS A 167 8.39 -19.78 -16.40
C HIS A 167 8.99 -18.38 -16.44
N PHE A 168 10.05 -18.16 -15.69
CA PHE A 168 10.85 -16.94 -15.72
C PHE A 168 12.33 -17.28 -15.51
N ARG A 169 13.22 -16.42 -15.98
CA ARG A 169 14.65 -16.53 -15.68
C ARG A 169 15.02 -15.71 -14.45
N GLY A 170 16.12 -16.04 -13.80
CA GLY A 170 16.65 -15.24 -12.70
C GLY A 170 16.83 -13.78 -13.07
N ILE A 171 17.40 -13.52 -14.27
CA ILE A 171 17.62 -12.18 -14.81
C ILE A 171 16.33 -11.36 -14.94
N ASP A 172 15.19 -12.01 -15.25
CA ASP A 172 13.90 -11.34 -15.41
C ASP A 172 13.40 -10.77 -14.06
N ILE A 173 13.88 -11.33 -12.94
CA ILE A 173 13.51 -10.91 -11.58
C ILE A 173 14.55 -9.95 -10.99
N VAL A 174 15.84 -10.22 -11.16
CA VAL A 174 16.89 -9.42 -10.51
C VAL A 174 17.24 -8.13 -11.21
N GLY A 175 16.83 -7.98 -12.48
CA GLY A 175 17.23 -6.88 -13.36
C GLY A 175 18.71 -7.00 -13.75
N ASN A 176 19.28 -6.02 -14.45
CA ASN A 176 20.72 -5.99 -14.83
C ASN A 176 21.69 -5.92 -13.63
N LYS A 177 21.26 -6.28 -12.42
CA LYS A 177 22.14 -6.44 -11.26
C LYS A 177 22.77 -7.81 -11.33
N GLU A 178 24.08 -7.88 -11.41
CA GLU A 178 24.83 -9.12 -11.29
C GLU A 178 24.50 -9.76 -9.92
N LEU A 179 23.95 -10.97 -9.93
CA LEU A 179 23.99 -11.83 -8.75
C LEU A 179 25.34 -12.52 -8.75
N GLU A 180 26.15 -12.28 -7.72
CA GLU A 180 27.42 -12.98 -7.54
C GLU A 180 27.24 -14.47 -7.18
N SER A 181 26.01 -14.89 -6.83
CA SER A 181 25.71 -16.27 -6.41
C SER A 181 24.28 -16.71 -6.68
N ILE A 182 24.07 -18.03 -6.78
CA ILE A 182 22.76 -18.68 -6.78
C ILE A 182 21.99 -18.24 -5.52
N SER A 183 20.72 -17.85 -5.67
CA SER A 183 19.90 -17.31 -4.59
C SER A 183 18.54 -18.00 -4.51
N ASN A 184 17.98 -18.11 -3.31
CA ASN A 184 16.58 -18.49 -3.11
C ASN A 184 15.74 -17.21 -3.08
N PHE A 185 14.70 -17.14 -3.90
CA PHE A 185 13.77 -16.02 -3.93
C PHE A 185 12.43 -16.44 -3.33
N PRO A 186 11.95 -15.79 -2.26
CA PRO A 186 10.63 -16.06 -1.75
C PRO A 186 9.58 -15.73 -2.82
N ILE A 187 8.62 -16.65 -3.00
CA ILE A 187 7.47 -16.46 -3.88
C ILE A 187 6.25 -16.20 -3.00
N TYR A 188 5.66 -15.02 -3.15
CA TYR A 188 4.43 -14.65 -2.48
C TYR A 188 3.24 -14.87 -3.42
N LEU A 189 2.15 -15.41 -2.90
CA LEU A 189 0.94 -15.68 -3.67
C LEU A 189 -0.17 -14.73 -3.22
N TYR A 190 -0.82 -14.11 -4.19
CA TYR A 190 -1.99 -13.25 -4.01
C TYR A 190 -3.14 -13.82 -4.83
N LYS A 191 -4.30 -13.95 -4.19
CA LYS A 191 -5.57 -14.32 -4.81
C LYS A 191 -6.54 -13.15 -4.63
#